data_AF-A0A9X2K049-F1
#
_entry.id   AF-A0A9X2K049-F1
#
_cell.length_a   1.000
_cell.length_b   1.000
_cell.length_c   1.000
_cell.angle_alpha   90.00
_cell.angle_beta   90.00
_cell.angle_gamma   90.00
#
_symmetry.space_group_name_H-M   'P 1'
#
loop_
_entity.id
_entity.type
_entity.pdbx_description
1 polymer ?
#
loop_
_entity_poly.entity_id
_entity_poly.type
_entity_poly.pdbx_seq_one_letter_code
_entity_poly.pdbx_strand_id
1 'polypeptide(L)'
;MADLRVDLDAVRELGSSLTVVADEFEGANANSDRIAGAVGHEGLAGVVRDFAHKWDDTRGKMTESLRRLAEASTQVAQAFTDIDRDLGKAMEGQE
;
A
#
# COMPACT_ATOMS: atom_id res chain seq x y z
N MET A 1 12.37 -10.78 -29.76
CA MET A 1 11.87 -10.83 -28.37
C MET A 1 12.05 -9.44 -27.81
N ALA A 2 11.00 -8.83 -27.26
CA ALA A 2 11.18 -7.57 -26.55
C ALA A 2 12.01 -7.86 -25.30
N ASP A 3 13.15 -7.17 -25.16
CA ASP A 3 13.97 -7.21 -23.95
C ASP A 3 13.17 -6.54 -22.83
N LEU A 4 12.59 -7.34 -21.94
CA LEU A 4 11.81 -6.84 -20.81
C LEU A 4 12.77 -6.51 -19.67
N ARG A 5 12.93 -5.21 -19.38
CA ARG A 5 13.73 -4.73 -18.27
C ARG A 5 12.81 -4.33 -17.12
N VAL A 6 12.88 -5.08 -16.03
CA VAL A 6 12.14 -4.79 -14.80
C VAL A 6 13.15 -4.48 -13.70
N ASP A 7 13.00 -3.31 -13.09
CA ASP A 7 13.70 -2.97 -11.86
C ASP A 7 12.92 -3.59 -10.68
N LEU A 8 13.38 -4.76 -10.22
CA LEU A 8 12.69 -5.52 -9.17
C LEU A 8 12.75 -4.83 -7.81
N ASP A 9 13.78 -4.01 -7.57
CA ASP A 9 13.92 -3.28 -6.31
C ASP A 9 12.93 -2.11 -6.28
N ALA A 10 12.80 -1.37 -7.39
CA ALA A 10 11.78 -0.32 -7.52
C ALA A 10 10.35 -0.88 -7.38
N VAL A 11 10.09 -2.09 -7.91
CA VAL A 11 8.77 -2.74 -7.77
C VAL A 11 8.49 -3.16 -6.31
N ARG A 12 9.50 -3.65 -5.59
CA ARG A 12 9.36 -3.95 -4.14
C ARG A 12 9.14 -2.68 -3.32
N GLU A 13 9.89 -1.63 -3.61
CA GLU A 13 9.75 -0.33 -2.95
C GLU A 13 8.36 0.27 -3.18
N LEU A 14 7.82 0.16 -4.39
CA LEU A 14 6.45 0.55 -4.69
C LEU A 14 5.45 -0.21 -3.82
N GLY A 15 5.59 -1.54 -3.72
CA GLY A 15 4.71 -2.37 -2.88
C GLY A 15 4.75 -1.95 -1.40
N SER A 16 5.95 -1.69 -0.87
CA SER A 16 6.13 -1.21 0.50
C SER A 16 5.52 0.19 0.71
N SER A 17 5.77 1.11 -0.21
CA SER A 17 5.26 2.48 -0.15
C SER A 17 3.73 2.52 -0.18
N LEU A 18 3.11 1.73 -1.07
CA LEU A 18 1.65 1.61 -1.15
C LEU A 18 1.05 1.03 0.14
N THR A 19 1.74 0.11 0.79
CA THR A 19 1.35 -0.45 2.09
C THR A 19 1.35 0.64 3.17
N VAL A 20 2.41 1.45 3.24
CA VAL A 20 2.51 2.55 4.21
C VAL A 20 1.39 3.57 4.00
N VAL A 21 1.09 3.93 2.75
CA VAL A 21 -0.02 4.86 2.45
C VAL A 21 -1.36 4.25 2.85
N ALA A 22 -1.58 2.95 2.59
CA ALA A 22 -2.79 2.25 3.00
C ALA A 22 -2.97 2.26 4.54
N ASP A 23 -1.89 2.03 5.29
CA ASP A 23 -1.89 2.06 6.76
C ASP A 23 -2.23 3.46 7.30
N GLU A 24 -1.68 4.52 6.70
CA GLU A 24 -1.99 5.91 7.09
C GLU A 24 -3.46 6.25 6.85
N PHE A 25 -4.01 5.79 5.72
CA PHE A 25 -5.44 5.97 5.41
C PHE A 25 -6.31 5.19 6.40
N GLU A 26 -5.91 3.98 6.80
CA GLU A 26 -6.64 3.20 7.81
C GLU A 26 -6.64 3.90 9.19
N GLY A 27 -5.53 4.52 9.56
CA GLY A 27 -5.37 5.26 10.82
C GLY A 27 -6.00 6.67 10.87
N ALA A 28 -6.49 7.20 9.75
CA ALA A 28 -6.88 8.62 9.63
C ALA A 28 -8.03 9.04 10.58
N ASN A 29 -8.93 8.13 10.98
CA ASN A 29 -9.98 8.43 11.95
C ASN A 29 -9.41 8.76 13.33
N ALA A 30 -8.40 8.02 13.78
CA ALA A 30 -7.74 8.31 15.06
C ALA A 30 -7.04 9.67 15.06
N ASN A 31 -6.56 10.15 13.90
CA ASN A 31 -6.04 11.51 13.77
C ASN A 31 -7.17 12.55 13.87
N SER A 32 -8.29 12.30 13.19
CA SER A 32 -9.47 13.18 13.21
C SER A 32 -10.07 13.31 14.60
N ASP A 33 -10.13 12.23 15.38
CA ASP A 33 -10.61 12.25 16.77
C ASP A 33 -9.68 13.04 17.70
N ARG A 34 -8.36 12.91 17.52
CA ARG A 34 -7.37 13.71 18.25
C ARG A 34 -7.53 15.20 17.94
N ILE A 35 -7.70 15.55 16.68
CA ILE A 35 -7.95 16.94 16.25
C ILE A 35 -9.25 17.45 16.88
N ALA A 36 -10.34 16.67 16.79
CA ALA A 36 -11.62 17.04 17.39
C ALA A 36 -11.51 17.31 18.91
N GLY A 37 -10.70 16.53 19.64
CA GLY A 37 -10.40 16.78 21.05
C GLY A 37 -9.58 18.04 21.32
N ALA A 38 -8.68 18.41 20.41
CA ALA A 38 -7.78 19.57 20.56
C ALA A 38 -8.43 20.92 20.22
N VAL A 39 -9.53 20.91 19.47
CA VAL A 39 -10.20 22.12 18.96
C VAL A 39 -10.86 22.97 20.06
N GLY A 40 -11.17 22.39 21.22
CA GLY A 40 -11.70 23.13 22.38
C GLY A 40 -13.12 23.68 22.24
N HIS A 41 -13.81 23.40 21.12
CA HIS A 41 -15.21 23.78 20.88
C HIS A 41 -16.03 22.57 20.41
N GLU A 42 -17.05 22.21 21.17
CA GLU A 42 -17.84 20.97 20.96
C GLU A 42 -18.47 20.91 19.56
N GLY A 43 -19.09 22.00 19.10
CA GLY A 43 -19.70 22.03 17.77
C GLY A 43 -18.70 21.86 16.63
N LEU A 44 -17.47 22.36 16.80
CA LEU A 44 -16.43 22.23 15.77
C LEU A 44 -15.80 20.84 15.83
N ALA A 45 -15.64 20.28 17.03
CA ALA A 45 -15.26 18.88 17.21
C ALA A 45 -16.27 17.92 16.54
N GLY A 46 -17.57 18.19 16.66
CA GLY A 46 -18.62 17.45 15.96
C GLY A 46 -18.46 17.50 14.44
N VAL A 47 -18.26 18.68 13.86
CA VAL A 47 -18.05 18.84 12.41
C VAL A 47 -16.80 18.09 11.92
N VAL A 48 -15.70 18.10 12.68
CA VAL A 48 -14.47 17.37 12.34
C VAL A 48 -14.73 15.85 12.31
N ARG A 49 -15.41 15.31 13.33
CA ARG A 49 -15.75 13.87 13.36
C ARG A 49 -16.72 13.49 12.25
N ASP A 50 -17.76 14.29 12.04
CA ASP A 50 -18.75 14.06 10.99
C ASP A 50 -18.11 14.01 9.61
N PHE A 51 -17.17 14.93 9.34
CA PHE A 51 -16.44 14.93 8.08
C PHE A 51 -15.58 13.66 7.94
N ALA A 52 -14.81 13.32 8.98
CA ALA A 52 -13.95 12.14 8.96
C ALA A 52 -14.75 10.84 8.74
N HIS A 53 -15.85 10.67 9.47
CA HIS A 53 -16.71 9.49 9.36
C HIS A 53 -17.45 9.40 8.03
N LYS A 54 -17.96 10.53 7.50
CA LYS A 54 -18.58 10.53 6.15
C LYS A 54 -17.59 10.17 5.05
N TRP A 55 -16.29 10.33 5.32
CA TRP A 55 -15.24 9.95 4.39
C TRP A 55 -14.81 8.48 4.50
N ASP A 56 -15.29 7.73 5.50
CA ASP A 56 -14.89 6.34 5.78
C ASP A 56 -15.04 5.43 4.55
N ASP A 57 -16.17 5.51 3.84
CA ASP A 57 -16.44 4.68 2.66
C ASP A 57 -15.44 4.93 1.52
N THR A 58 -15.12 6.20 1.26
CA THR A 58 -14.20 6.51 0.17
C THR A 58 -12.77 6.17 0.55
N ARG A 59 -12.41 6.43 1.80
CA ARG A 59 -11.12 6.01 2.35
C ARG A 59 -10.95 4.50 2.30
N GLY A 60 -11.99 3.74 2.67
CA GLY A 60 -12.01 2.28 2.57
C GLY A 60 -11.74 1.78 1.14
N LYS A 61 -12.41 2.35 0.13
CA LYS A 61 -12.17 2.00 -1.29
C LYS A 61 -10.74 2.34 -1.75
N MET A 62 -10.20 3.46 -1.31
CA MET A 62 -8.82 3.85 -1.60
C MET A 62 -7.82 2.89 -0.93
N THR A 63 -7.97 2.63 0.37
CA THR A 63 -7.15 1.68 1.13
C THR A 63 -7.17 0.30 0.47
N GLU A 64 -8.33 -0.23 0.11
CA GLU A 64 -8.46 -1.53 -0.56
C GLU A 64 -7.73 -1.55 -1.91
N SER A 65 -7.80 -0.47 -2.68
CA SER A 65 -7.11 -0.35 -3.97
C SER A 65 -5.59 -0.26 -3.80
N LEU A 66 -5.12 0.48 -2.79
CA LEU A 66 -3.70 0.57 -2.45
C LEU A 66 -3.15 -0.80 -2.01
N ARG A 67 -3.89 -1.55 -1.17
CA ARG A 67 -3.52 -2.91 -0.75
C ARG A 67 -3.39 -3.85 -1.94
N ARG A 68 -4.35 -3.82 -2.87
CA ARG A 68 -4.29 -4.61 -4.11
C ARG A 68 -3.05 -4.29 -4.95
N LEU A 69 -2.72 -3.02 -5.13
CA LEU A 69 -1.54 -2.61 -5.89
C LEU A 69 -0.24 -3.01 -5.17
N ALA A 70 -0.21 -2.91 -3.84
CA ALA A 70 0.92 -3.34 -3.03
C ALA A 70 1.18 -4.84 -3.16
N GLU A 71 0.10 -5.63 -3.07
CA GLU A 71 0.13 -7.08 -3.23
C GLU A 71 0.60 -7.46 -4.63
N ALA A 72 0.01 -6.86 -5.67
CA ALA A 72 0.40 -7.11 -7.06
C ALA A 72 1.89 -6.79 -7.31
N SER A 73 2.39 -5.68 -6.78
CA SER A 73 3.81 -5.30 -6.90
C SER A 73 4.71 -6.35 -6.24
N THR A 74 4.35 -6.80 -5.04
CA THR A 74 5.09 -7.85 -4.31
C THR A 74 5.09 -9.17 -5.08
N GLN A 75 3.93 -9.58 -5.61
CA GLN A 75 3.79 -10.81 -6.39
C GLN A 75 4.63 -10.77 -7.68
N VAL A 76 4.66 -9.63 -8.38
CA VAL A 76 5.50 -9.45 -9.57
C VAL A 76 6.98 -9.62 -9.20
N ALA A 77 7.46 -8.91 -8.18
CA ALA A 77 8.86 -9.02 -7.77
C ALA A 77 9.25 -10.45 -7.35
N GLN A 78 8.34 -11.15 -6.66
CA GLN A 78 8.54 -12.54 -6.25
C GLN A 78 8.61 -13.48 -7.46
N ALA A 79 7.67 -13.36 -8.39
CA ALA A 79 7.62 -14.22 -9.57
C ALA A 79 8.90 -14.14 -10.42
N PHE A 80 9.42 -12.93 -10.66
CA PHE A 80 10.69 -12.76 -11.37
C PHE A 80 11.88 -13.36 -10.59
N THR A 81 11.92 -13.17 -9.27
CA THR A 81 12.99 -13.74 -8.43
C THR A 81 12.98 -15.27 -8.44
N ASP A 82 11.80 -15.89 -8.45
CA ASP A 82 11.66 -17.34 -8.49
C ASP A 82 12.05 -17.91 -9.86
N ILE A 83 11.62 -17.26 -10.94
CA ILE A 83 12.04 -17.63 -12.31
C ILE A 83 13.56 -17.56 -12.45
N ASP A 84 14.19 -16.48 -11.99
CA ASP A 84 15.65 -16.31 -12.07
C ASP A 84 16.39 -17.38 -11.26
N ARG A 85 15.88 -17.71 -10.08
CA ARG A 85 16.43 -18.78 -9.22
C ARG A 85 16.34 -20.14 -9.88
N ASP A 86 15.20 -20.47 -10.45
CA ASP A 86 14.97 -21.77 -11.09
C ASP A 86 15.79 -21.92 -12.37
N LEU A 87 15.94 -20.83 -13.14
CA LEU A 87 16.83 -20.80 -14.29
C LEU A 87 18.29 -20.98 -13.88
N GLY A 88 18.74 -20.29 -12.83
CA GLY A 88 20.10 -20.44 -12.30
C GLY A 88 20.44 -21.89 -11.92
N LYS A 89 19.54 -22.55 -11.17
CA LYS A 89 19.69 -23.97 -10.81
C LYS A 89 19.72 -24.88 -12.04
N ALA A 90 18.89 -24.61 -13.03
CA ALA A 90 18.84 -25.40 -14.26
C ALA A 90 20.15 -25.28 -15.07
N MET A 91 20.85 -24.15 -14.97
CA MET A 91 22.17 -23.97 -15.59
C MET A 91 23.29 -24.66 -14.80
N GLU A 92 23.28 -24.59 -13.47
CA GLU A 92 24.24 -25.30 -12.61
C GLU A 92 24.14 -26.83 -12.74
N GLY A 93 22.94 -27.38 -12.99
CA GLY A 93 22.73 -28.81 -13.20
C GLY A 93 23.11 -29.34 -14.58
N GLN A 94 23.60 -28.48 -15.49
CA GLN A 94 24.05 -28.85 -16.84
C GLN A 94 25.59 -28.97 -16.96
N GLU A 95 26.33 -28.73 -15.88
CA GLU A 95 27.77 -29.02 -15.73
C GLU A 95 28.02 -30.37 -15.04
#